data_AF-A0A1V3S212-F1
#
_entry.id   AF-A0A1V3S212-F1
#
_cell.length_a   1.000
_cell.length_b   1.000
_cell.length_c   1.000
_cell.angle_alpha   90.00
_cell.angle_beta   90.00
_cell.angle_gamma   90.00
#
_symmetry.space_group_name_H-M   'P 1'
#
loop_
_entity.id
_entity.type
_entity.pdbx_description
1 polymer ?
#
loop_
_entity_poly.entity_id
_entity_poly.type
_entity_poly.pdbx_seq_one_letter_code
_entity_poly.pdbx_strand_id
1 'polypeptide(L)'
;MKLVACCAIAAALASGSAAAMLPTPLFDFDVWAATVLKKHGIEGATVVEAAYPISFSYCPKGSPALWRYQAISAAQLEALSRGEAVPASDSNFEMIEPASAACTAVKT
;
A
#
# COMPACT_ATOMS: atom_id res chain seq x y z
N MET A 1 51.48 -31.83 -20.55
CA MET A 1 50.76 -32.75 -21.48
C MET A 1 49.75 -33.50 -20.62
N LYS A 2 48.43 -33.50 -20.82
CA LYS A 2 47.54 -33.29 -21.97
C LYS A 2 46.25 -32.62 -21.48
N LEU A 3 45.71 -31.72 -22.30
CA LEU A 3 44.34 -31.24 -22.19
C LEU A 3 43.36 -32.40 -22.43
N VAL A 4 42.35 -32.54 -21.58
CA VAL A 4 41.12 -33.26 -21.93
C VAL A 4 39.96 -32.32 -21.65
N ALA A 5 39.51 -31.72 -22.74
CA ALA A 5 38.22 -31.06 -22.85
C ALA A 5 37.11 -32.13 -22.84
N CYS A 6 36.04 -31.90 -22.08
CA CYS A 6 34.75 -32.52 -22.35
C CYS A 6 33.61 -31.62 -21.87
N CYS A 7 32.98 -30.99 -22.87
CA CYS A 7 31.61 -30.49 -22.95
C CYS A 7 30.91 -29.98 -21.68
N ALA A 8 30.90 -28.65 -21.58
CA ALA A 8 29.81 -27.92 -20.96
C ALA A 8 28.47 -28.25 -21.66
N ILE A 9 27.54 -28.84 -20.93
CA ILE A 9 26.12 -28.87 -21.31
C ILE A 9 25.40 -28.02 -20.27
N ALA A 10 25.34 -26.72 -20.54
CA ALA A 10 24.48 -25.81 -19.80
C ALA A 10 23.04 -26.06 -20.27
N ALA A 11 22.33 -26.94 -19.56
CA ALA A 11 20.89 -27.07 -19.71
C ALA A 11 20.23 -25.84 -19.06
N ALA A 12 20.09 -24.76 -19.83
CA ALA A 12 19.26 -23.63 -19.45
C ALA A 12 17.80 -24.09 -19.46
N LEU A 13 17.30 -24.54 -18.31
CA LEU A 13 15.87 -24.62 -18.04
C LEU A 13 15.36 -23.18 -17.97
N ALA A 14 15.02 -22.61 -19.13
CA ALA A 14 14.16 -21.44 -19.19
C ALA A 14 12.77 -21.89 -18.74
N SER A 15 12.56 -21.93 -17.42
CA SER A 15 11.23 -21.96 -16.83
C SER A 15 10.55 -20.65 -17.21
N GLY A 16 9.92 -20.63 -18.38
CA GLY A 16 8.93 -19.62 -18.71
C GLY A 16 7.80 -19.77 -17.71
N SER A 17 7.85 -19.03 -16.60
CA SER A 17 6.65 -18.77 -15.83
C SER A 17 5.72 -18.02 -16.78
N ALA A 18 4.77 -18.75 -17.36
CA ALA A 18 3.56 -18.12 -17.85
C ALA A 18 2.99 -17.37 -16.64
N ALA A 19 3.26 -16.07 -16.56
CA ALA A 19 2.51 -15.19 -15.70
C ALA A 19 1.09 -15.32 -16.25
N ALA A 20 0.30 -16.21 -15.64
CA ALA A 20 -1.13 -16.16 -15.76
C ALA A 20 -1.47 -14.70 -15.46
N MET A 21 -1.92 -13.98 -16.48
CA MET A 21 -2.42 -12.62 -16.33
C MET A 21 -3.59 -12.78 -15.36
N LEU A 22 -3.31 -12.62 -14.08
CA LEU A 22 -4.33 -12.52 -13.06
C LEU A 22 -5.24 -11.40 -13.54
N PRO A 23 -6.56 -11.57 -13.48
CA PRO A 23 -7.48 -10.51 -13.83
C PRO A 23 -7.03 -9.26 -13.07
N THR A 24 -6.77 -8.18 -13.79
CA THR A 24 -6.54 -6.86 -13.21
C THR A 24 -7.55 -6.67 -12.08
N PRO A 25 -7.13 -6.26 -10.87
CA PRO A 25 -8.06 -6.13 -9.77
C PRO A 25 -9.21 -5.24 -10.24
N LEU A 26 -10.45 -5.72 -10.07
CA LEU A 26 -11.67 -4.99 -10.47
C LEU A 26 -11.76 -3.61 -9.80
N PHE A 27 -10.98 -3.38 -8.75
CA PHE A 27 -10.86 -2.14 -8.03
C PHE A 27 -9.39 -1.73 -7.89
N ASP A 28 -9.10 -0.52 -8.34
CA ASP A 28 -7.83 0.16 -8.10
C ASP A 28 -7.92 0.95 -6.79
N PHE A 29 -7.39 0.36 -5.72
CA PHE A 29 -7.44 0.97 -4.40
C PHE A 29 -6.47 2.14 -4.23
N ASP A 30 -5.42 2.21 -5.05
CA ASP A 30 -4.51 3.35 -5.06
C ASP A 30 -5.22 4.59 -5.60
N VAL A 31 -6.00 4.44 -6.67
CA VAL A 31 -6.86 5.51 -7.21
C VAL A 31 -7.92 5.95 -6.20
N TRP A 32 -8.55 5.01 -5.50
CA TRP A 32 -9.49 5.33 -4.43
C TRP A 32 -8.82 6.11 -3.29
N ALA A 33 -7.67 5.64 -2.80
CA ALA A 33 -6.92 6.29 -1.74
C ALA A 33 -6.49 7.72 -2.14
N ALA A 34 -5.96 7.89 -3.36
CA ALA A 34 -5.62 9.19 -3.91
C ALA A 34 -6.84 10.14 -3.99
N THR A 35 -8.01 9.61 -4.33
CA THR A 35 -9.27 10.37 -4.35
C THR A 35 -9.68 10.81 -2.96
N VAL A 36 -9.56 9.93 -1.95
CA VAL A 36 -9.84 10.26 -0.54
C VAL A 36 -8.91 11.37 -0.05
N LEU A 37 -7.60 11.26 -0.31
CA LEU A 37 -6.61 12.27 0.06
C LEU A 37 -6.94 13.63 -0.55
N LYS A 38 -7.25 13.65 -1.86
CA LYS A 38 -7.64 14.87 -2.57
C LYS A 38 -8.90 15.53 -1.98
N LYS A 39 -9.92 14.73 -1.65
CA LYS A 39 -11.16 15.24 -1.01
C LYS A 39 -10.90 15.91 0.34
N HIS A 40 -9.85 15.51 1.05
CA HIS A 40 -9.46 16.08 2.34
C HIS A 40 -8.34 17.14 2.23
N GLY A 41 -8.01 17.60 1.02
CA GLY A 41 -7.00 18.66 0.80
C GLY A 41 -5.55 18.20 1.00
N ILE A 42 -5.29 16.90 1.03
CA ILE A 42 -3.93 16.35 1.14
C ILE A 42 -3.38 16.13 -0.29
N GLU A 43 -2.60 17.09 -0.77
CA GLU A 43 -2.04 17.07 -2.12
C GLU A 43 -0.61 16.51 -2.17
N GLY A 44 -0.29 15.80 -3.24
CA GLY A 44 1.06 15.28 -3.49
C GLY A 44 1.54 14.22 -2.49
N ALA A 45 0.62 13.61 -1.75
CA ALA A 45 0.90 12.45 -0.93
C ALA A 45 1.06 11.19 -1.80
N THR A 46 1.92 10.28 -1.35
CA THR A 46 2.14 8.99 -1.99
C THR A 46 1.47 7.90 -1.17
N VAL A 47 0.59 7.12 -1.81
CA VAL A 47 -0.01 5.93 -1.20
C VAL A 47 1.07 4.86 -1.08
N VAL A 48 1.27 4.32 0.12
CA VAL A 48 2.26 3.27 0.39
C VAL A 48 1.61 1.90 0.28
N GLU A 49 0.40 1.76 0.80
CA GLU A 49 -0.35 0.51 0.76
C GLU A 49 -1.86 0.80 0.79
N ALA A 50 -2.59 0.22 -0.18
CA ALA A 50 -4.04 0.21 -0.22
C ALA A 50 -4.54 -1.17 -0.68
N ALA A 51 -4.85 -2.05 0.26
CA ALA A 51 -5.33 -3.41 -0.04
C ALA A 51 -6.86 -3.56 0.02
N TYR A 52 -7.56 -2.64 0.71
CA TYR A 52 -9.01 -2.73 0.94
C TYR A 52 -9.64 -1.34 1.15
N PRO A 53 -10.89 -1.09 0.71
CA PRO A 53 -11.50 0.24 0.74
C PRO A 53 -12.05 0.62 2.13
N ILE A 54 -11.28 0.33 3.18
CA ILE A 54 -11.55 0.75 4.56
C ILE A 54 -10.36 1.50 5.13
N SER A 55 -9.13 1.21 4.68
CA SER A 55 -7.94 1.87 5.20
C SER A 55 -6.81 1.85 4.18
N PHE A 56 -5.96 2.87 4.24
CA PHE A 56 -4.71 2.89 3.48
C PHE A 56 -3.65 3.65 4.26
N SER A 57 -2.38 3.41 3.93
CA SER A 57 -1.26 4.17 4.46
C SER A 57 -0.67 5.08 3.39
N TYR A 58 -0.17 6.25 3.81
CA TYR A 58 0.38 7.24 2.89
C TYR A 58 1.46 8.09 3.54
N CYS A 59 2.29 8.67 2.68
CA CYS A 59 3.33 9.62 3.05
C CYS A 59 2.94 11.02 2.53
N PRO A 60 2.74 12.02 3.39
CA PRO A 60 2.53 13.40 2.95
C PRO A 60 3.76 13.92 2.20
N LYS A 61 3.53 14.79 1.22
CA LYS A 61 4.61 15.40 0.44
C LYS A 61 5.64 16.07 1.35
N GLY A 62 6.90 15.68 1.22
CA GLY A 62 8.01 16.29 1.97
C GLY A 62 8.06 15.92 3.46
N SER A 63 7.20 15.03 3.93
CA SER A 63 7.20 14.53 5.31
C SER A 63 7.76 13.10 5.36
N PRO A 64 8.65 12.79 6.33
CA PRO A 64 9.07 11.41 6.59
C PRO A 64 8.03 10.63 7.40
N ALA A 65 6.95 11.28 7.85
CA ALA A 65 5.94 10.64 8.68
C ALA A 65 5.01 9.74 7.84
N LEU A 66 4.77 8.53 8.32
CA LEU A 66 3.78 7.61 7.79
C LEU A 66 2.44 7.85 8.48
N TRP A 67 1.40 8.00 7.66
CA TRP A 67 0.04 8.23 8.12
C TRP A 67 -0.87 7.09 7.67
N ARG A 68 -1.95 6.88 8.44
CA ARG A 68 -3.04 5.96 8.11
C ARG A 68 -4.31 6.77 7.92
N TYR A 69 -5.05 6.45 6.86
CA TYR A 69 -6.46 6.75 6.77
C TYR A 69 -7.28 5.52 7.18
N GLN A 70 -8.36 5.74 7.93
CA GLN A 70 -9.34 4.72 8.31
C GLN A 70 -10.76 5.28 8.10
N ALA A 71 -11.59 4.58 7.33
CA ALA A 71 -12.97 4.98 7.04
C ALA A 71 -13.91 4.84 8.25
N ILE A 72 -13.55 3.95 9.19
CA ILE A 72 -14.27 3.72 10.45
C ILE A 72 -13.24 3.86 11.57
N SER A 73 -13.43 4.83 12.48
CA SER A 73 -12.57 4.97 13.64
C SER A 73 -12.85 3.89 14.70
N ALA A 74 -11.91 3.67 15.62
CA ALA A 74 -12.09 2.69 16.70
C ALA A 74 -13.37 2.97 17.51
N ALA A 75 -13.66 4.23 17.81
CA ALA A 75 -14.86 4.63 18.54
C ALA A 75 -16.15 4.33 17.76
N GLN A 76 -16.14 4.53 16.43
CA GLN A 76 -17.27 4.19 15.57
C GLN A 76 -17.48 2.68 15.50
N LEU A 77 -16.39 1.91 15.37
CA LEU A 77 -16.44 0.45 15.38
C LEU A 77 -16.99 -0.09 16.70
N GLU A 78 -16.56 0.50 17.83
CA GLU A 78 -17.09 0.16 19.15
C GLU A 78 -18.59 0.47 19.28
N ALA A 79 -19.04 1.65 18.84
CA ALA A 79 -20.46 2.01 18.86
C ALA A 79 -21.30 1.04 18.00
N LEU A 80 -20.81 0.70 16.79
CA LEU A 80 -21.42 -0.31 15.93
C LEU A 80 -21.52 -1.67 16.63
N SER A 81 -20.47 -2.09 17.33
CA SER A 81 -20.43 -3.37 18.04
C SER A 81 -21.46 -3.47 19.17
N ARG A 82 -21.84 -2.33 19.77
CA ARG A 82 -22.85 -2.22 20.82
C ARG A 82 -24.27 -1.98 20.30
N GLY A 83 -24.44 -1.81 18.98
CA GLY A 83 -25.73 -1.44 18.38
C GLY A 83 -26.15 0.00 18.71
N GLU A 84 -25.18 0.87 19.04
CA GLU A 84 -25.41 2.26 19.39
C GLU A 84 -25.35 3.17 18.15
N ALA A 85 -25.80 4.42 18.33
CA ALA A 85 -25.64 5.44 17.31
C ALA A 85 -24.15 5.71 17.06
N VAL A 86 -23.75 5.69 15.78
CA VAL A 86 -22.36 5.92 15.39
C VAL A 86 -22.03 7.41 15.51
N PRO A 87 -21.05 7.80 16.33
CA PRO A 87 -20.64 9.19 16.42
C PRO A 87 -20.02 9.65 15.10
N ALA A 88 -20.22 10.92 14.74
CA ALA A 88 -19.42 11.55 13.71
C ALA A 88 -17.95 11.52 14.16
N SER A 89 -17.07 10.97 13.33
CA SER A 89 -15.65 10.89 13.64
C SER A 89 -14.88 11.92 12.83
N ASP A 90 -14.21 12.82 13.53
CA ASP A 90 -13.33 13.82 12.93
C ASP A 90 -11.91 13.28 12.66
N SER A 91 -11.58 12.08 13.17
CA SER A 91 -10.21 11.55 13.20
C SER A 91 -10.00 10.32 12.32
N ASN A 92 -10.30 10.47 11.03
CA ASN A 92 -10.03 9.40 10.05
C ASN A 92 -8.56 9.33 9.62
N PHE A 93 -7.72 10.28 10.05
CA PHE A 93 -6.31 10.37 9.72
C PHE A 93 -5.46 10.33 10.99
N GLU A 94 -4.51 9.41 11.04
CA GLU A 94 -3.66 9.18 12.19
C GLU A 94 -2.20 9.04 11.75
N MET A 95 -1.28 9.65 12.49
CA MET A 95 0.14 9.42 12.30
C MET A 95 0.53 8.08 12.93
N ILE A 96 1.05 7.16 12.13
CA ILE A 96 1.51 5.85 12.62
C ILE A 96 2.95 5.95 13.11
N GLU A 97 3.80 6.60 12.31
CA GLU A 97 5.24 6.71 12.56
C GLU A 97 5.74 8.10 12.15
N PRO A 98 6.50 8.82 13.00
CA PRO A 98 7.00 10.16 12.68
C PRO A 98 8.14 10.14 11.64
N ALA A 99 8.86 9.03 11.51
CA ALA A 99 9.98 8.86 10.58
C ALA A 99 10.02 7.43 10.05
N SER A 100 9.37 7.20 8.92
CA SER A 100 9.29 5.89 8.29
C SER A 100 10.26 5.76 7.11
N ALA A 101 10.89 4.59 7.00
CA ALA A 101 11.74 4.26 5.87
C ALA A 101 10.94 4.28 4.55
N ALA A 102 9.65 3.88 4.59
CA ALA A 102 8.76 3.91 3.43
C ALA A 102 8.63 5.32 2.85
N CYS A 103 8.44 6.34 3.71
CA CYS A 103 8.30 7.73 3.27
C CYS A 103 9.62 8.38 2.85
N THR A 104 10.74 7.85 3.33
CA THR A 104 12.07 8.32 2.93
C THR A 104 12.47 7.75 1.56
N ALA A 105 12.07 6.52 1.25
CA ALA A 105 12.31 5.87 -0.03
C ALA A 105 11.47 6.45 -1.18
N VAL A 106 10.33 7.08 -0.88
CA VAL A 106 9.44 7.74 -1.85
C VAL A 106 10.06 9.03 -2.43
N LYS A 107 11.19 9.52 -1.90
CA LYS A 107 11.79 10.81 -2.24
C LYS A 107 12.56 10.88 -3.57
N THR A 108 12.36 9.93 -4.49
CA THR A 108 13.08 9.82 -5.79
C THR A 108 12.20 10.10 -6.98
#